data_AF-A0A3Q3DIS8-F1
#
_entry.id   AF-A0A3Q3DIS8-F1
#
_cell.length_a   1.000
_cell.length_b   1.000
_cell.length_c   1.000
_cell.angle_alpha   90.00
_cell.angle_beta   90.00
_cell.angle_gamma   90.00
#
_symmetry.space_group_name_H-M   'P 1'
#
loop_
_entity.id
_entity.type
_entity.pdbx_description
1 polymer ?
#
loop_
_entity_poly.entity_id
_entity_poly.type
_entity_poly.pdbx_seq_one_letter_code
_entity_poly.pdbx_strand_id
1 'polypeptide(L)'
;PDNTKRMTLCYNEFISVFVGNPRLHKHGHWRAHVDYEICLHTNSMCFRKKASTVRRRYREFVWLRRSLEQNALIIEIPKLPPWNPFFSLRNVEQVRQRMKGLQEFLATVLHTPLLLSDSRLHLFLQSDLSVKKMQRCALGKARYTVAEAIQRFDSVCVTPLEDDKASRDSDCESTSSSGLGLSVDSTIHGCSLHSFEPSDRDAELCGCPQNDSANAEAQHRWTRE
;
A
#
# COMPACT_ATOMS: atom_id res chain seq x y z
N PRO A 1 22.64 39.56 -24.04
CA PRO A 1 22.34 39.15 -22.65
C PRO A 1 20.83 39.23 -22.37
N ASP A 2 20.10 38.16 -22.67
CA ASP A 2 18.81 37.88 -22.02
C ASP A 2 18.63 36.36 -21.96
N ASN A 3 19.35 35.75 -21.02
CA ASN A 3 19.25 34.31 -20.73
C ASN A 3 18.13 34.01 -19.72
N THR A 4 17.32 35.01 -19.38
CA THR A 4 16.31 34.93 -18.31
C THR A 4 15.02 34.24 -18.77
N LYS A 5 14.87 34.00 -20.07
CA LYS A 5 13.69 33.35 -20.66
C LYS A 5 13.90 31.86 -21.00
N ARG A 6 15.05 31.27 -20.64
CA ARG A 6 15.45 29.94 -21.12
C ARG A 6 15.29 28.77 -20.15
N MET A 7 14.83 28.94 -18.91
CA MET A 7 14.72 27.81 -17.96
C MET A 7 13.52 27.89 -17.02
N THR A 8 12.38 28.39 -17.49
CA THR A 8 11.10 28.14 -16.80
C THR A 8 10.15 27.40 -17.73
N LEU A 9 10.61 26.30 -18.32
CA LEU A 9 9.75 25.16 -18.59
C LEU A 9 9.43 24.50 -17.24
N CYS A 10 8.77 25.24 -16.34
CA CYS A 10 8.16 24.66 -15.16
C CYS A 10 7.04 23.76 -15.67
N TYR A 11 7.38 22.49 -15.88
CA TYR A 11 6.41 21.42 -16.05
C TYR A 11 5.45 21.53 -14.87
N ASN A 12 4.21 22.00 -15.12
CA ASN A 12 3.22 22.22 -14.07
C ASN A 12 3.08 20.95 -13.23
N GLU A 13 3.45 21.03 -11.95
CA GLU A 13 3.37 19.90 -11.05
C GLU A 13 1.90 19.52 -10.82
N PHE A 14 1.57 18.23 -10.93
CA PHE A 14 0.25 17.69 -10.72
C PHE A 14 0.31 16.41 -9.88
N ILE A 15 -0.70 16.22 -9.03
CA ILE A 15 -0.98 14.97 -8.34
C ILE A 15 -2.44 14.63 -8.59
N SER A 16 -2.68 13.60 -9.39
CA SER A 16 -4.00 13.07 -9.67
C SER A 16 -4.22 11.79 -8.88
N VAL A 17 -5.38 11.70 -8.22
CA VAL A 17 -5.80 10.52 -7.48
C VAL A 17 -7.23 10.15 -7.86
N PHE A 18 -7.46 8.87 -8.08
CA PHE A 18 -8.78 8.31 -8.35
C PHE A 18 -9.05 7.17 -7.39
N VAL A 19 -10.26 7.13 -6.82
CA VAL A 19 -10.72 6.01 -5.98
C VAL A 19 -11.91 5.35 -6.66
N GLY A 20 -11.77 4.08 -7.00
CA GLY A 20 -12.70 3.38 -7.86
C GLY A 20 -12.82 1.88 -7.58
N ASN A 21 -13.48 1.20 -8.51
CA ASN A 21 -13.52 -0.26 -8.62
C ASN A 21 -13.73 -0.97 -7.26
N PRO A 22 -14.86 -0.71 -6.57
CA PRO A 22 -15.14 -1.32 -5.28
C PRO A 22 -15.28 -2.83 -5.43
N ARG A 23 -14.55 -3.62 -4.63
CA ARG A 23 -14.65 -5.08 -4.66
C ARG A 23 -15.10 -5.61 -3.30
N LEU A 24 -16.07 -6.52 -3.33
CA LEU A 24 -16.54 -7.23 -2.15
C LEU A 24 -15.69 -8.47 -1.92
N HIS A 25 -14.90 -8.45 -0.85
CA HIS A 25 -14.13 -9.60 -0.38
C HIS A 25 -14.91 -10.35 0.69
N LYS A 26 -15.10 -11.65 0.50
CA LYS A 26 -15.70 -12.57 1.47
C LYS A 26 -14.62 -13.53 1.96
N HIS A 27 -14.08 -13.30 3.16
CA HIS A 27 -13.21 -14.28 3.81
C HIS A 27 -14.02 -15.08 4.82
N GLY A 28 -14.36 -16.33 4.45
CA GLY A 28 -15.22 -17.20 5.26
C GLY A 28 -16.62 -16.64 5.49
N HIS A 29 -17.32 -17.22 6.46
CA HIS A 29 -18.76 -16.98 6.67
C HIS A 29 -19.10 -15.61 7.28
N TRP A 30 -18.13 -14.92 7.90
CA TRP A 30 -18.41 -13.76 8.75
C TRP A 30 -17.56 -12.51 8.50
N ARG A 31 -16.51 -12.57 7.67
CA ARG A 31 -15.57 -11.45 7.47
C ARG A 31 -15.62 -10.91 6.04
N ALA A 32 -16.78 -10.36 5.70
CA ALA A 32 -16.94 -9.61 4.45
C ALA A 32 -16.44 -8.16 4.60
N HIS A 33 -15.83 -7.61 3.55
CA HIS A 33 -15.50 -6.19 3.48
C HIS A 33 -15.43 -5.71 2.03
N VAL A 34 -15.58 -4.40 1.85
CA VAL A 34 -15.30 -3.75 0.57
C VAL A 34 -13.98 -3.02 0.67
N ASP A 35 -13.15 -3.19 -0.36
CA ASP A 35 -11.99 -2.34 -0.61
C ASP A 35 -12.17 -1.56 -1.92
N TYR A 36 -11.30 -0.58 -2.10
CA TYR A 36 -11.32 0.35 -3.21
C TYR A 36 -9.96 0.35 -3.88
N GLU A 37 -9.97 0.41 -5.20
CA GLU A 37 -8.78 0.70 -5.99
C GLU A 37 -8.44 2.17 -5.85
N ILE A 38 -7.16 2.47 -5.57
CA ILE A 38 -6.63 3.82 -5.56
C ILE A 38 -5.59 3.88 -6.68
N CYS A 39 -5.83 4.72 -7.67
CA CYS A 39 -4.89 5.02 -8.72
C CYS A 39 -4.28 6.40 -8.48
N LEU A 40 -2.97 6.47 -8.38
CA LEU A 40 -2.19 7.70 -8.30
C LEU A 40 -1.47 7.91 -9.63
N HIS A 41 -1.52 9.13 -10.17
CA HIS A 41 -0.68 9.56 -11.28
C HIS A 41 -0.13 10.97 -11.00
N THR A 42 1.18 11.15 -11.08
CA THR A 42 1.83 12.39 -10.69
C THR A 42 3.18 12.58 -11.37
N ASN A 43 3.55 13.83 -11.60
CA ASN A 43 4.92 14.20 -11.93
C ASN A 43 5.72 14.72 -10.73
N SER A 44 5.08 14.88 -9.57
CA SER A 44 5.67 15.42 -8.34
C SER A 44 6.90 14.64 -7.91
N MET A 45 7.89 15.36 -7.36
CA MET A 45 9.09 14.75 -6.77
C MET A 45 8.85 14.26 -5.34
N CYS A 46 7.71 14.60 -4.74
CA CYS A 46 7.32 14.05 -3.44
C CYS A 46 7.06 12.55 -3.51
N PHE A 47 6.76 12.00 -4.70
CA PHE A 47 6.41 10.60 -4.89
C PHE A 47 7.54 9.81 -5.54
N ARG A 48 7.76 8.59 -5.03
CA ARG A 48 8.78 7.66 -5.54
C ARG A 48 8.40 7.12 -6.91
N LYS A 49 7.14 6.68 -7.07
CA LYS A 49 6.58 6.23 -8.34
C LYS A 49 5.72 7.33 -8.96
N LYS A 50 5.79 7.46 -10.29
CA LYS A 50 4.97 8.41 -11.06
C LYS A 50 3.54 7.91 -11.26
N ALA A 51 3.34 6.60 -11.23
CA ALA A 51 2.03 5.98 -11.17
C ALA A 51 2.01 4.83 -10.15
N SER A 52 0.90 4.62 -9.46
CA SER A 52 0.70 3.45 -8.61
C SER A 52 -0.77 3.09 -8.50
N THR A 53 -1.05 1.78 -8.42
CA THR A 53 -2.40 1.26 -8.17
C THR A 53 -2.35 0.34 -6.96
N VAL A 54 -3.08 0.69 -5.91
CA VAL A 54 -3.17 -0.09 -4.67
C VAL A 54 -4.62 -0.35 -4.33
N ARG A 55 -4.88 -1.36 -3.49
CA ARG A 55 -6.22 -1.62 -2.96
C ARG A 55 -6.25 -1.41 -1.46
N ARG A 56 -7.19 -0.58 -0.99
CA ARG A 56 -7.33 -0.23 0.42
C ARG A 56 -8.79 -0.24 0.86
N ARG A 57 -9.06 -0.75 2.06
CA ARG A 57 -10.41 -0.73 2.65
C ARG A 57 -10.58 0.43 3.62
N TYR A 58 -11.83 0.81 3.88
CA TYR A 58 -12.18 1.97 4.72
C TYR A 58 -11.43 2.03 6.07
N ARG A 59 -11.28 0.91 6.79
CA ARG A 59 -10.57 0.90 8.09
C ARG A 59 -9.09 1.32 7.97
N GLU A 60 -8.46 1.10 6.82
CA GLU A 60 -7.08 1.50 6.58
C GLU A 60 -6.99 3.01 6.33
N PHE A 61 -8.02 3.62 5.71
CA PHE A 61 -8.14 5.07 5.62
C PHE A 61 -8.32 5.71 7.01
N VAL A 62 -9.12 5.08 7.89
CA VAL A 62 -9.25 5.53 9.29
C VAL A 62 -7.90 5.52 10.00
N TRP A 63 -7.09 4.47 9.78
CA TRP A 63 -5.72 4.42 10.30
C TRP A 63 -4.84 5.52 9.71
N LEU A 64 -4.90 5.74 8.39
CA LEU A 64 -4.11 6.78 7.71
C LEU A 64 -4.44 8.16 8.27
N ARG A 65 -5.73 8.51 8.38
CA ARG A 65 -6.18 9.79 8.94
C ARG A 65 -5.61 10.03 10.34
N ARG A 66 -5.78 9.05 11.25
CA ARG A 66 -5.23 9.14 12.62
C ARG A 66 -3.72 9.27 12.65
N SER A 67 -3.04 8.57 11.73
CA SER A 67 -1.58 8.64 11.62
C SER A 67 -1.14 10.04 11.22
N LEU A 68 -1.78 10.63 10.20
CA LEU A 68 -1.51 12.00 9.75
C LEU A 68 -1.80 13.03 10.86
N GLU A 69 -2.90 12.88 11.59
CA GLU A 69 -3.24 13.75 12.73
C GLU A 69 -2.15 13.76 13.80
N GLN A 70 -1.53 12.60 14.10
CA GLN A 70 -0.45 12.50 15.10
C GLN A 70 0.83 13.23 14.70
N ASN A 71 1.10 13.37 13.39
CA ASN A 71 2.33 14.00 12.90
C ASN A 71 2.14 15.48 12.53
N ALA A 72 0.90 15.93 12.31
CA ALA A 72 0.59 17.28 11.84
C ALA A 72 -0.37 18.00 12.79
N LEU A 73 0.05 18.18 14.05
CA LEU A 73 -0.79 18.71 15.15
C LEU A 73 -1.39 20.11 14.90
N ILE A 74 -0.85 20.87 13.95
CA ILE A 74 -1.28 22.24 13.63
C ILE A 74 -2.24 22.26 12.43
N ILE A 75 -2.33 21.17 11.66
CA ILE A 75 -3.11 21.10 10.42
C ILE A 75 -4.42 20.37 10.67
N GLU A 76 -5.53 20.93 10.20
CA GLU A 76 -6.80 20.22 10.18
C GLU A 76 -6.77 19.11 9.12
N ILE A 77 -6.79 17.85 9.56
CA ILE A 77 -6.82 16.70 8.65
C ILE A 77 -8.25 16.51 8.12
N PRO A 78 -8.45 16.42 6.78
CA PRO A 78 -9.77 16.29 6.19
C PRO A 78 -10.55 15.13 6.79
N LYS A 79 -11.87 15.31 6.91
CA LYS A 79 -12.76 14.30 7.46
C LYS A 79 -12.92 13.16 6.46
N LEU A 80 -12.97 11.93 6.97
CA LEU A 80 -13.39 10.78 6.18
C LEU A 80 -14.91 10.79 6.03
N PRO A 81 -15.45 10.09 5.02
CA PRO A 81 -16.88 9.83 4.98
C PRO A 81 -17.29 9.14 6.29
N PRO A 82 -18.44 9.54 6.88
CA PRO A 82 -18.81 9.15 8.22
C PRO A 82 -18.87 7.64 8.36
N TRP A 83 -18.44 7.16 9.54
CA TRP A 83 -18.66 5.77 9.89
C TRP A 83 -20.17 5.55 10.05
N ASN A 84 -20.69 4.55 9.34
CA ASN A 84 -22.11 4.18 9.39
C ASN A 84 -22.22 2.78 10.01
N PRO A 85 -22.82 2.63 11.22
CA PRO A 85 -23.00 1.32 11.85
C PRO A 85 -23.91 0.39 11.03
N PHE A 86 -24.82 0.95 10.23
CA PHE A 86 -25.73 0.24 9.33
C PHE A 86 -25.22 0.22 7.88
N PHE A 87 -23.91 0.31 7.67
CA PHE A 87 -23.34 0.26 6.33
C PHE A 87 -23.55 -1.12 5.70
N SER A 88 -24.32 -1.15 4.62
CA SER A 88 -24.55 -2.36 3.82
C SER A 88 -23.51 -2.44 2.70
N LEU A 89 -22.66 -3.48 2.76
CA LEU A 89 -21.67 -3.77 1.71
C LEU A 89 -22.30 -4.08 0.33
N ARG A 90 -23.61 -4.38 0.30
CA ARG A 90 -24.37 -4.68 -0.93
C ARG A 90 -25.15 -3.48 -1.46
N ASN A 91 -25.27 -2.40 -0.68
CA ASN A 91 -25.93 -1.19 -1.13
C ASN A 91 -24.97 -0.37 -1.99
N VAL A 92 -25.20 -0.40 -3.31
CA VAL A 92 -24.33 0.27 -4.30
C VAL A 92 -24.22 1.77 -4.04
N GLU A 93 -25.31 2.43 -3.65
CA GLU A 93 -25.30 3.87 -3.38
C GLU A 93 -24.47 4.22 -2.14
N GLN A 94 -24.60 3.43 -1.05
CA GLN A 94 -23.75 3.62 0.13
C GLN A 94 -22.26 3.39 -0.19
N VAL A 95 -21.95 2.36 -0.99
CA VAL A 95 -20.57 2.07 -1.44
C VAL A 95 -20.02 3.21 -2.29
N ARG A 96 -20.82 3.74 -3.21
CA ARG A 96 -20.47 4.87 -4.10
C ARG A 96 -20.25 6.17 -3.33
N GLN A 97 -21.13 6.50 -2.38
CA GLN A 97 -21.00 7.67 -1.51
C GLN A 97 -19.73 7.60 -0.66
N ARG A 98 -19.44 6.43 -0.07
CA ARG A 98 -18.19 6.22 0.65
C ARG A 98 -16.99 6.38 -0.27
N MET A 99 -17.02 5.78 -1.47
CA MET A 99 -15.94 5.89 -2.46
C MET A 99 -15.64 7.35 -2.82
N LYS A 100 -16.69 8.14 -3.10
CA LYS A 100 -16.58 9.58 -3.38
C LYS A 100 -15.90 10.33 -2.22
N GLY A 101 -16.35 10.12 -0.98
CA GLY A 101 -15.74 10.76 0.19
C GLY A 101 -14.28 10.32 0.44
N LEU A 102 -13.92 9.08 0.09
CA LEU A 102 -12.52 8.63 0.14
C LEU A 102 -11.65 9.33 -0.90
N GLN A 103 -12.17 9.58 -2.11
CA GLN A 103 -11.48 10.34 -3.13
C GLN A 103 -11.27 11.80 -2.71
N GLU A 104 -12.32 12.46 -2.19
CA GLU A 104 -12.25 13.83 -1.69
C GLU A 104 -11.24 13.98 -0.53
N PHE A 105 -11.22 12.99 0.38
CA PHE A 105 -10.23 12.91 1.45
C PHE A 105 -8.79 12.87 0.88
N LEU A 106 -8.50 11.95 -0.04
CA LEU A 106 -7.15 11.84 -0.61
C LEU A 106 -6.78 13.08 -1.44
N ALA A 107 -7.71 13.61 -2.24
CA ALA A 107 -7.46 14.82 -3.02
C ALA A 107 -7.04 15.97 -2.09
N THR A 108 -7.74 16.17 -0.97
CA THR A 108 -7.41 17.22 0.01
C THR A 108 -6.05 16.96 0.70
N VAL A 109 -5.79 15.72 1.13
CA VAL A 109 -4.51 15.34 1.75
C VAL A 109 -3.34 15.62 0.80
N LEU A 110 -3.49 15.25 -0.47
CA LEU A 110 -2.43 15.36 -1.48
C LEU A 110 -2.14 16.79 -1.93
N HIS A 111 -3.09 17.71 -1.73
CA HIS A 111 -2.88 19.16 -1.95
C HIS A 111 -2.26 19.87 -0.73
N THR A 112 -1.97 19.16 0.37
CA THR A 112 -1.38 19.73 1.58
C THR A 112 0.11 19.36 1.67
N PRO A 113 1.06 20.28 1.37
CA PRO A 113 2.47 19.94 1.24
C PRO A 113 3.09 19.28 2.48
N LEU A 114 2.69 19.71 3.67
CA LEU A 114 3.21 19.13 4.92
C LEU A 114 2.82 17.65 5.08
N LEU A 115 1.64 17.23 4.62
CA LEU A 115 1.21 15.84 4.68
C LEU A 115 1.96 14.94 3.68
N LEU A 116 2.45 15.53 2.58
CA LEU A 116 3.29 14.82 1.59
C LEU A 116 4.65 14.41 2.16
N SER A 117 5.08 14.94 3.31
CA SER A 117 6.31 14.50 3.99
C SER A 117 6.14 13.19 4.78
N ASP A 118 4.91 12.74 5.04
CA ASP A 118 4.66 11.56 5.87
C ASP A 118 4.88 10.26 5.10
N SER A 119 5.87 9.47 5.52
CA SER A 119 6.18 8.18 4.89
C SER A 119 5.01 7.18 4.91
N ARG A 120 4.09 7.27 5.88
CA ARG A 120 2.91 6.38 5.96
C ARG A 120 1.90 6.67 4.85
N LEU A 121 1.80 7.92 4.40
CA LEU A 121 1.00 8.30 3.23
C LEU A 121 1.56 7.63 1.96
N HIS A 122 2.88 7.71 1.77
CA HIS A 122 3.55 7.10 0.62
C HIS A 122 3.42 5.58 0.61
N LEU A 123 3.65 4.92 1.76
CA LEU A 123 3.44 3.48 1.88
C LEU A 123 1.99 3.08 1.60
N PHE A 124 1.03 3.89 2.09
CA PHE A 124 -0.40 3.63 1.86
C PHE A 124 -0.76 3.67 0.37
N LEU A 125 -0.21 4.63 -0.38
CA LEU A 125 -0.54 4.88 -1.80
C LEU A 125 0.31 4.08 -2.80
N GLN A 126 1.52 3.66 -2.41
CA GLN A 126 2.51 3.11 -3.35
C GLN A 126 3.04 1.71 -2.98
N SER A 127 2.46 1.04 -1.98
CA SER A 127 2.78 -0.35 -1.61
C SER A 127 1.53 -1.17 -1.25
N ASP A 128 1.64 -2.50 -1.26
CA ASP A 128 0.62 -3.45 -0.76
C ASP A 128 0.76 -3.78 0.73
N LEU A 129 1.64 -3.08 1.44
CA LEU A 129 1.90 -3.41 2.84
C LEU A 129 0.64 -3.25 3.69
N SER A 130 0.35 -4.27 4.51
CA SER A 130 -0.65 -4.14 5.57
C SER A 130 -0.32 -3.00 6.52
N VAL A 131 -1.34 -2.42 7.18
CA VAL A 131 -1.19 -1.35 8.20
C VAL A 131 -0.07 -1.64 9.21
N LYS A 132 0.00 -2.86 9.76
CA LYS A 132 1.04 -3.24 10.73
C LYS A 132 2.45 -3.17 10.12
N LYS A 133 2.61 -3.61 8.87
CA LYS A 133 3.89 -3.55 8.14
C LYS A 133 4.25 -2.10 7.80
N MET A 134 3.29 -1.28 7.38
CA MET A 134 3.52 0.15 7.11
C MET A 134 4.01 0.88 8.36
N GLN A 135 3.33 0.69 9.50
CA GLN A 135 3.71 1.30 10.77
C GLN A 135 5.12 0.89 11.21
N ARG A 136 5.46 -0.40 11.10
CA ARG A 136 6.81 -0.86 11.42
C ARG A 136 7.87 -0.25 10.49
N CYS A 137 7.58 -0.17 9.20
CA CYS A 137 8.49 0.41 8.20
C CYS A 137 8.73 1.90 8.47
N ALA A 138 7.66 2.67 8.69
CA ALA A 138 7.75 4.11 9.01
C ALA A 138 8.52 4.40 10.31
N LEU A 139 8.48 3.48 11.28
CA LEU A 139 9.25 3.59 12.54
C LEU A 139 10.69 3.07 12.44
N GLY A 140 11.17 2.66 11.26
CA GLY A 140 12.49 2.05 11.09
C GLY A 140 12.63 0.66 11.73
N LYS A 141 11.52 0.00 12.07
CA LYS A 141 11.48 -1.33 12.71
C LYS A 141 11.34 -2.49 11.69
N ALA A 142 11.33 -2.19 10.39
CA ALA A 142 11.32 -3.20 9.33
C ALA A 142 12.76 -3.51 8.87
N ARG A 143 12.96 -4.65 8.22
CA ARG A 143 14.24 -5.04 7.59
C ARG A 143 14.49 -4.34 6.25
N TYR A 144 13.59 -3.44 5.85
CA TYR A 144 13.60 -2.73 4.58
C TYR A 144 13.18 -1.28 4.78
N THR A 145 13.71 -0.40 3.94
CA THR A 145 13.36 1.02 3.95
C THR A 145 12.00 1.28 3.29
N VAL A 146 11.47 2.50 3.48
CA VAL A 146 10.26 2.98 2.79
C VAL A 146 10.45 2.93 1.26
N ALA A 147 11.61 3.36 0.77
CA ALA A 147 11.92 3.37 -0.64
C ALA A 147 11.94 1.95 -1.23
N GLU A 148 12.57 1.00 -0.54
CA GLU A 148 12.60 -0.39 -0.97
C GLU A 148 11.21 -1.04 -0.94
N ALA A 149 10.39 -0.73 0.07
CA ALA A 149 9.02 -1.23 0.17
C ALA A 149 8.18 -0.80 -1.04
N ILE A 150 8.33 0.47 -1.45
CA ILE A 150 7.63 1.01 -2.60
C ILE A 150 8.16 0.37 -3.90
N GLN A 151 9.47 0.27 -4.08
CA GLN A 151 10.07 -0.33 -5.28
C GLN A 151 9.66 -1.79 -5.47
N ARG A 152 9.69 -2.61 -4.42
CA ARG A 152 9.36 -4.05 -4.50
C ARG A 152 7.91 -4.34 -4.88
N PHE A 153 7.01 -3.36 -4.77
CA PHE A 153 5.60 -3.52 -5.13
C PHE A 153 5.36 -3.58 -6.66
N ASP A 154 6.41 -3.46 -7.48
CA ASP A 154 6.29 -3.62 -8.94
C ASP A 154 6.33 -5.10 -9.36
N SER A 155 5.16 -5.69 -9.59
CA SER A 155 5.01 -6.84 -10.50
C SER A 155 3.65 -6.98 -11.20
N VAL A 156 2.72 -6.01 -11.13
CA VAL A 156 1.36 -6.21 -11.70
C VAL A 156 0.86 -5.09 -12.64
N CYS A 157 1.64 -4.04 -12.90
CA CYS A 157 1.19 -3.00 -13.83
C CYS A 157 2.30 -2.46 -14.74
N VAL A 158 2.82 -3.34 -15.60
CA VAL A 158 3.30 -2.95 -16.93
C VAL A 158 2.81 -4.03 -17.90
N THR A 159 1.83 -3.72 -18.73
CA THR A 159 1.66 -4.42 -20.01
C THR A 159 2.67 -3.80 -20.97
N PRO A 160 3.67 -4.54 -21.47
CA PRO A 160 4.44 -4.08 -22.61
C PRO A 160 3.49 -3.97 -23.80
N LEU A 161 3.32 -2.74 -24.31
CA LEU A 161 2.94 -2.57 -25.70
C LEU A 161 4.16 -3.04 -26.50
N GLU A 162 4.09 -4.26 -27.05
CA GLU A 162 5.06 -4.75 -28.03
C GLU A 162 4.29 -5.05 -29.32
N ASP A 163 4.06 -4.01 -30.11
CA ASP A 163 4.16 -4.13 -31.55
C ASP A 163 5.59 -3.73 -31.91
N ASP A 164 6.45 -4.69 -32.22
CA ASP A 164 7.12 -4.70 -33.52
C ASP A 164 7.88 -6.02 -33.75
N LYS A 165 7.50 -6.62 -34.87
CA LYS A 165 8.08 -7.79 -35.51
C LYS A 165 9.46 -7.44 -36.05
N ALA A 166 10.52 -7.96 -35.45
CA ALA A 166 11.83 -8.05 -36.09
C ALA A 166 12.54 -9.36 -35.74
N SER A 167 12.71 -10.17 -36.78
CA SER A 167 13.41 -11.43 -36.88
C SER A 167 14.79 -11.45 -36.20
N ARG A 168 15.05 -12.48 -35.38
CA ARG A 168 16.39 -13.06 -35.22
C ARG A 168 16.26 -14.57 -35.02
N ASP A 169 16.41 -15.30 -36.12
CA ASP A 169 16.76 -16.71 -36.12
C ASP A 169 18.18 -16.87 -35.58
N SER A 170 18.38 -17.80 -34.66
CA SER A 170 19.66 -18.48 -34.52
C SER A 170 19.42 -19.89 -34.01
N ASP A 171 19.44 -20.83 -34.94
CA ASP A 171 19.50 -22.26 -34.68
C ASP A 171 20.80 -22.58 -33.94
N CYS A 172 20.71 -23.29 -32.82
CA CYS A 172 21.85 -23.85 -32.12
C CYS A 172 21.81 -25.38 -32.21
N GLU A 173 22.50 -25.91 -33.23
CA GLU A 173 22.76 -27.33 -33.41
C GLU A 173 24.27 -27.58 -33.40
N SER A 174 24.73 -28.39 -32.44
CA SER A 174 25.71 -29.50 -32.62
C SER A 174 26.57 -29.75 -31.38
N THR A 175 26.13 -30.76 -30.63
CA THR A 175 26.83 -31.98 -30.18
C THR A 175 28.37 -32.09 -30.27
N SER A 176 28.98 -32.37 -29.10
CA SER A 176 30.09 -33.30 -28.78
C SER A 176 31.29 -33.49 -29.73
N SER A 177 32.52 -33.33 -29.22
CA SER A 177 33.27 -34.37 -28.48
C SER A 177 34.80 -34.12 -28.45
N SER A 178 35.41 -34.45 -27.31
CA SER A 178 36.79 -34.96 -27.07
C SER A 178 38.02 -34.09 -27.46
N GLY A 179 39.07 -33.92 -26.67
CA GLY A 179 39.43 -34.46 -25.36
C GLY A 179 40.85 -34.04 -24.92
N LEU A 180 41.13 -34.34 -23.64
CA LEU A 180 42.43 -34.57 -22.96
C LEU A 180 43.44 -33.41 -22.75
N GLY A 181 43.85 -33.23 -21.48
CA GLY A 181 45.17 -32.67 -21.15
C GLY A 181 45.36 -31.93 -19.81
N LEU A 182 45.39 -32.67 -18.69
CA LEU A 182 46.25 -32.51 -17.50
C LEU A 182 46.32 -31.20 -16.66
N SER A 183 45.97 -31.37 -15.38
CA SER A 183 46.76 -31.03 -14.15
C SER A 183 46.98 -29.56 -13.74
N VAL A 184 46.29 -29.10 -12.68
CA VAL A 184 46.82 -28.90 -11.31
C VAL A 184 45.74 -28.26 -10.43
N ASP A 185 45.78 -28.70 -9.18
CA ASP A 185 44.94 -28.43 -8.02
C ASP A 185 44.85 -26.94 -7.60
N SER A 186 43.68 -26.52 -7.09
CA SER A 186 43.50 -25.78 -5.84
C SER A 186 42.21 -24.94 -5.80
N THR A 187 41.41 -25.22 -4.76
CA THR A 187 40.52 -24.33 -3.99
C THR A 187 39.09 -23.99 -4.49
N ILE A 188 38.13 -24.48 -3.67
CA ILE A 188 36.79 -23.95 -3.34
C ILE A 188 35.64 -24.24 -4.34
N HIS A 189 35.12 -25.47 -4.25
CA HIS A 189 33.69 -25.77 -4.35
C HIS A 189 33.22 -26.19 -2.94
N GLY A 190 32.02 -25.91 -2.47
CA GLY A 190 30.81 -25.43 -3.11
C GLY A 190 29.66 -25.60 -2.11
N CYS A 191 28.54 -24.92 -2.37
CA CYS A 191 27.28 -25.10 -1.68
C CYS A 191 26.92 -26.57 -1.46
N SER A 192 26.41 -26.86 -0.26
CA SER A 192 25.32 -27.85 -0.10
C SER A 192 24.20 -27.16 0.63
N LEU A 193 23.21 -26.72 -0.15
CA LEU A 193 21.94 -26.23 0.33
C LEU A 193 21.15 -27.47 0.77
N HIS A 194 21.22 -27.80 2.06
CA HIS A 194 20.34 -28.81 2.65
C HIS A 194 19.05 -28.11 3.07
N SER A 195 17.95 -28.50 2.44
CA SER A 195 16.59 -28.18 2.84
C SER A 195 16.38 -28.54 4.31
N PHE A 196 15.95 -27.57 5.10
CA PHE A 196 15.42 -27.80 6.44
C PHE A 196 14.18 -26.91 6.63
N GLU A 197 13.01 -27.55 6.65
CA GLU A 197 11.87 -27.08 7.44
C GLU A 197 12.26 -27.02 8.92
N PRO A 198 11.58 -26.15 9.68
CA PRO A 198 10.96 -26.68 10.89
C PRO A 198 9.50 -26.23 11.06
N SER A 199 8.66 -27.24 11.22
CA SER A 199 7.41 -27.21 11.96
C SER A 199 7.66 -27.20 13.49
N ASP A 200 6.56 -26.99 14.21
CA ASP A 200 6.32 -27.13 15.66
C ASP A 200 6.52 -25.86 16.50
N ARG A 201 5.46 -25.23 17.04
CA ARG A 201 4.41 -25.65 18.01
C ARG A 201 4.91 -25.71 19.45
N ASP A 202 3.99 -25.26 20.33
CA ASP A 202 3.94 -25.31 21.80
C ASP A 202 4.67 -24.19 22.57
N ALA A 203 4.13 -23.59 23.65
CA ALA A 203 2.85 -23.71 24.33
C ALA A 203 2.58 -22.44 25.20
N GLU A 204 1.32 -22.32 25.58
CA GLU A 204 0.62 -21.49 26.58
C GLU A 204 1.41 -20.77 27.69
N LEU A 205 0.95 -19.55 28.03
CA LEU A 205 0.46 -19.25 29.39
C LEU A 205 -0.37 -17.94 29.45
N CYS A 206 -1.41 -18.03 30.28
CA CYS A 206 -2.48 -17.09 30.65
C CYS A 206 -2.03 -15.66 31.02
N GLY A 207 -2.88 -14.63 31.06
CA GLY A 207 -4.33 -14.64 31.08
C GLY A 207 -4.97 -13.25 30.99
N CYS A 208 -6.29 -13.26 30.85
CA CYS A 208 -7.17 -12.10 30.97
C CYS A 208 -7.50 -11.84 32.44
N PRO A 209 -7.76 -10.59 32.84
CA PRO A 209 -8.71 -10.31 33.89
C PRO A 209 -10.09 -10.01 33.27
N GLN A 210 -11.06 -10.86 33.58
CA GLN A 210 -12.43 -10.42 33.79
C GLN A 210 -12.48 -9.75 35.16
N ASN A 211 -13.19 -8.62 35.27
CA ASN A 211 -13.98 -8.37 36.46
C ASN A 211 -15.27 -7.65 36.08
N ASP A 212 -16.30 -8.09 36.77
CA ASP A 212 -17.71 -7.88 36.51
C ASP A 212 -18.27 -6.56 37.06
N SER A 213 -19.34 -6.12 36.40
CA SER A 213 -20.60 -5.63 36.99
C SER A 213 -20.71 -4.31 37.81
N ALA A 214 -21.93 -3.77 37.73
CA ALA A 214 -22.55 -2.64 38.45
C ALA A 214 -22.28 -1.26 37.82
N ASN A 215 -23.25 -0.37 37.56
CA ASN A 215 -24.64 -0.21 38.01
C ASN A 215 -25.33 0.75 37.00
N ALA A 216 -26.47 0.40 36.38
CA ALA A 216 -27.82 0.92 36.66
C ALA A 216 -28.06 2.45 36.52
N GLU A 217 -29.15 2.76 35.81
CA GLU A 217 -29.96 4.01 35.84
C GLU A 217 -29.34 5.27 35.17
N ALA A 218 -30.02 6.06 34.34
CA ALA A 218 -31.45 6.33 34.24
C ALA A 218 -31.87 6.69 32.80
N GLN A 219 -32.95 6.04 32.34
CA GLN A 219 -33.88 6.64 31.39
C GLN A 219 -34.60 7.79 32.10
N HIS A 220 -34.66 8.99 31.52
CA HIS A 220 -35.74 9.99 31.65
C HIS A 220 -35.29 11.32 31.03
N ARG A 221 -35.56 11.55 29.73
CA ARG A 221 -36.00 12.86 29.20
C ARG A 221 -36.46 12.77 27.74
N TRP A 222 -37.69 12.29 27.54
CA TRP A 222 -38.49 12.70 26.39
C TRP A 222 -39.58 13.62 26.94
N THR A 223 -39.50 14.92 26.64
CA THR A 223 -40.58 15.92 26.51
C THR A 223 -39.97 17.33 26.46
N ARG A 224 -40.50 18.16 25.55
CA ARG A 224 -40.12 19.54 25.13
C ARG A 224 -39.00 19.57 24.09
N GLU A 225 -39.19 20.07 22.87
CA GLU A 225 -40.23 20.90 22.22
C GLU A 225 -40.58 20.34 20.83
#